data_AF-A0A953VTC6-F1
#
_entry.id   AF-A0A953VTC6-F1
#
_cell.length_a   1.000
_cell.length_b   1.000
_cell.length_c   1.000
_cell.angle_alpha   90.00
_cell.angle_beta   90.00
_cell.angle_gamma   90.00
#
_symmetry.space_group_name_H-M   'P 1'
#
loop_
_entity.id
_entity.type
_entity.pdbx_description
1 polymer ?
#
loop_
_entity_poly.entity_id
_entity_poly.type
_entity_poly.pdbx_seq_one_letter_code
_entity_poly.pdbx_strand_id
1 'polypeptide(L)'
;MRLSFCRRAGTLLLTASLLAGPAVSETLKGSASYRERIAMAPGTTFEAVLEDVSAADAPAVELGSATIEDAGNPPYDFTIAYDGARILPSHLYSVRARLIGPDGRLIFTTDTFAPVLTGGAPEGVTLLMRSVSGTGAEAGARDPSTPMPEPEAVALDLPASFEGTLPCADCEGIRYHLDLWPDNVFHLRREWLGVAQPRIQDDLGRWDMEPSRSVLTLFGTGEPPLKWMVIGSHSLRLLDSEGQVIVSDLPYELAGDGTLAPTSLSLQLDGEFRYMADAADFTICTTGETVPVLMEGDFVTAENAYSKTRAEPGGPVAMLVDGTLAMRTGMEGPERMSLVIDHFVSAGPSKTCAHREAEAPLVNTYWKLVRLNGAAVGVPEGGHEPHLIFQTGETPRLSATAGCNQFGGTYAVDGDTVSFGPLAGTLMACPEPLDALERDLVKVLAAPRQWQIAGQTLTLRDGDTVLAEFEAQYLP
;
A
#
# COMPACT_ATOMS: atom_id res chain seq x y z
N MET A 1 104.18 11.32 -33.07
CA MET A 1 104.56 11.38 -31.64
C MET A 1 103.37 11.92 -30.86
N ARG A 2 103.02 11.22 -29.77
CA ARG A 2 101.96 11.45 -28.77
C ARG A 2 100.56 10.87 -29.05
N LEU A 3 100.28 9.82 -28.26
CA LEU A 3 99.02 9.15 -28.02
C LEU A 3 98.07 10.04 -27.18
N SER A 4 96.76 9.85 -27.36
CA SER A 4 95.78 9.96 -26.27
C SER A 4 94.63 8.96 -26.49
N PHE A 5 94.59 7.96 -25.62
CA PHE A 5 93.46 7.06 -25.40
C PHE A 5 92.34 7.81 -24.67
N CYS A 6 91.08 7.63 -25.08
CA CYS A 6 89.94 7.89 -24.21
C CYS A 6 88.87 6.81 -24.43
N ARG A 7 88.73 5.92 -23.45
CA ARG A 7 87.60 4.98 -23.30
C ARG A 7 86.36 5.78 -22.90
N ARG A 8 85.21 5.57 -23.56
CA ARG A 8 83.90 5.73 -22.92
C ARG A 8 82.97 4.58 -23.28
N ALA A 9 82.39 4.05 -22.22
CA ALA A 9 81.55 2.86 -22.16
C ALA A 9 80.19 3.09 -22.85
N GLY A 10 79.70 2.07 -23.54
CA GLY A 10 78.32 2.00 -24.00
C GLY A 10 77.40 1.74 -22.81
N THR A 11 76.54 2.70 -22.51
CA THR A 11 75.46 2.54 -21.53
C THR A 11 74.32 1.79 -22.19
N LEU A 12 74.09 0.55 -21.77
CA LEU A 12 72.90 -0.23 -22.12
C LEU A 12 71.69 0.43 -21.43
N LEU A 13 70.74 0.97 -22.21
CA LEU A 13 69.43 1.35 -21.69
C LEU A 13 68.63 0.05 -21.45
N LEU A 14 68.50 -0.36 -20.19
CA LEU A 14 67.45 -1.29 -19.78
C LEU A 14 66.11 -0.53 -19.80
N THR A 15 65.29 -0.78 -20.81
CA THR A 15 63.86 -0.48 -20.77
C THR A 15 63.20 -1.46 -19.79
N ALA A 16 62.93 -0.99 -18.57
CA ALA A 16 62.03 -1.69 -17.66
C ALA A 16 60.61 -1.59 -18.21
N SER A 17 60.18 -2.62 -18.93
CA SER A 17 58.77 -2.81 -19.23
C SER A 17 58.08 -3.22 -17.93
N LEU A 18 57.35 -2.30 -17.30
CA LEU A 18 56.33 -2.70 -16.32
C LEU A 18 55.23 -3.43 -17.10
N LEU A 19 55.20 -4.75 -16.95
CA LEU A 19 54.06 -5.58 -17.28
C LEU A 19 52.91 -5.15 -16.35
N ALA A 20 51.93 -4.42 -16.89
CA ALA A 20 50.61 -4.37 -16.27
C ALA A 20 50.05 -5.80 -16.32
N GLY A 21 49.90 -6.44 -15.15
CA GLY A 21 49.18 -7.70 -15.06
C GLY A 21 47.73 -7.52 -15.55
N PRO A 22 47.07 -8.60 -16.00
CA PRO A 22 45.66 -8.51 -16.38
C PRO A 22 44.85 -8.04 -15.16
N ALA A 23 44.11 -6.94 -15.30
CA ALA A 23 43.09 -6.56 -14.33
C ALA A 23 42.07 -7.71 -14.29
N VAL A 24 41.97 -8.40 -13.15
CA VAL A 24 40.96 -9.45 -12.97
C VAL A 24 39.65 -8.74 -12.69
N SER A 25 38.90 -8.50 -13.76
CA SER A 25 37.53 -7.99 -13.64
C SER A 25 36.67 -9.11 -13.10
N GLU A 26 36.14 -8.92 -11.91
CA GLU A 26 35.10 -9.76 -11.33
C GLU A 26 33.72 -9.13 -11.63
N THR A 27 32.65 -9.90 -11.40
CA THR A 27 31.29 -9.46 -11.70
C THR A 27 30.35 -9.74 -10.55
N LEU A 28 29.56 -8.74 -10.19
CA LEU A 28 28.45 -8.86 -9.24
C LEU A 28 27.13 -8.86 -10.01
N LYS A 29 26.30 -9.88 -9.79
CA LYS A 29 24.98 -9.99 -10.41
C LYS A 29 23.90 -9.59 -9.43
N GLY A 30 22.88 -8.92 -9.94
CA GLY A 30 21.71 -8.58 -9.14
C GLY A 30 20.48 -8.32 -9.99
N SER A 31 19.37 -8.17 -9.29
CA SER A 31 18.09 -7.77 -9.87
C SER A 31 17.48 -6.66 -9.01
N ALA A 32 16.84 -5.68 -9.63
CA ALA A 32 16.17 -4.59 -8.93
C ALA A 32 14.68 -4.52 -9.33
N SER A 33 13.81 -4.20 -8.37
CA SER A 33 12.38 -3.99 -8.58
C SER A 33 11.86 -2.88 -7.67
N TYR A 34 10.63 -2.43 -7.86
CA TYR A 34 9.90 -1.57 -6.92
C TYR A 34 8.53 -2.22 -6.63
N ARG A 35 7.83 -1.77 -5.57
CA ARG A 35 6.60 -2.43 -5.09
C ARG A 35 5.40 -2.11 -5.96
N GLU A 36 5.37 -0.91 -6.51
CA GLU A 36 4.30 -0.37 -7.32
C GLU A 36 4.19 -1.17 -8.63
N ARG A 37 2.97 -1.56 -9.02
CA ARG A 37 2.74 -2.22 -10.31
C ARG A 37 2.46 -1.20 -11.42
N ILE A 38 3.38 -0.24 -11.58
CA ILE A 38 3.23 0.89 -12.50
C ILE A 38 4.21 0.77 -13.67
N ALA A 39 3.90 1.40 -14.80
CA ALA A 39 4.79 1.45 -15.96
C ALA A 39 5.74 2.64 -15.90
N MET A 40 6.98 2.45 -16.34
CA MET A 40 7.95 3.52 -16.50
C MET A 40 7.83 4.16 -17.89
N ALA A 41 8.09 5.46 -17.95
CA ALA A 41 8.10 6.18 -19.21
C ALA A 41 9.26 5.68 -20.11
N PRO A 42 9.07 5.61 -21.44
CA PRO A 42 10.18 5.42 -22.39
C PRO A 42 11.27 6.49 -22.18
N GLY A 43 12.55 6.15 -22.34
CA GLY A 43 13.68 7.05 -22.04
C GLY A 43 14.20 6.98 -20.60
N THR A 44 13.58 6.18 -19.73
CA THR A 44 14.00 6.01 -18.33
C THR A 44 15.28 5.18 -18.26
N THR A 45 16.28 5.67 -17.53
CA THR A 45 17.58 5.02 -17.34
C THR A 45 17.64 4.34 -15.97
N PHE A 46 18.00 3.06 -15.94
CA PHE A 46 18.35 2.35 -14.71
C PHE A 46 19.87 2.41 -14.49
N GLU A 47 20.29 2.68 -13.26
CA GLU A 47 21.69 2.70 -12.85
C GLU A 47 21.86 1.90 -11.54
N ALA A 48 22.78 0.95 -11.51
CA ALA A 48 23.20 0.24 -10.31
C ALA A 48 24.69 0.49 -10.05
N VAL A 49 25.02 0.94 -8.84
CA VAL A 49 26.39 1.32 -8.44
C VAL A 49 26.83 0.47 -7.26
N LEU A 50 28.00 -0.16 -7.39
CA LEU A 50 28.70 -0.83 -6.30
C LEU A 50 29.56 0.20 -5.56
N GLU A 51 29.30 0.36 -4.27
CA GLU A 51 29.92 1.37 -3.42
C GLU A 51 30.66 0.74 -2.23
N ASP A 52 31.83 1.28 -1.89
CA ASP A 52 32.47 1.09 -0.59
C ASP A 52 31.91 2.10 0.41
N VAL A 53 31.22 1.58 1.43
CA VAL A 53 30.54 2.37 2.46
C VAL A 53 31.20 2.18 3.85
N SER A 54 32.45 1.73 3.88
CA SER A 54 33.17 1.48 5.13
C SER A 54 33.42 2.76 5.95
N ALA A 55 33.45 3.91 5.29
CA ALA A 55 33.61 5.21 5.94
C ALA A 55 32.23 5.83 6.21
N ALA A 56 31.84 5.93 7.48
CA ALA A 56 30.54 6.49 7.88
C ALA A 56 30.39 8.00 7.58
N ASP A 57 31.50 8.75 7.57
CA ASP A 57 31.52 10.21 7.46
C ASP A 57 32.11 10.74 6.14
N ALA A 58 32.21 9.88 5.11
CA ALA A 58 32.73 10.25 3.80
C ALA A 58 31.78 9.78 2.69
N PRO A 59 31.75 10.47 1.53
CA PRO A 59 31.05 9.98 0.36
C PRO A 59 31.51 8.57 0.01
N ALA A 60 30.55 7.70 -0.31
CA ALA A 60 30.85 6.32 -0.68
C ALA A 60 31.71 6.29 -1.95
N VAL A 61 32.67 5.36 -2.00
CA VAL A 61 33.60 5.25 -3.14
C VAL A 61 33.02 4.29 -4.16
N GLU A 62 32.79 4.76 -5.39
CA GLU A 62 32.31 3.91 -6.48
C GLU A 62 33.40 2.93 -6.96
N LEU A 63 33.04 1.65 -6.99
CA LEU A 63 33.88 0.55 -7.44
C LEU A 63 33.48 -0.01 -8.80
N GLY A 64 32.26 0.29 -9.25
CA GLY A 64 31.75 -0.07 -10.56
C GLY A 64 30.28 0.25 -10.66
N SER A 65 29.78 0.34 -11.89
CA SER A 65 28.39 0.63 -12.18
C SER A 65 27.89 -0.18 -13.38
N ALA A 66 26.58 -0.33 -13.46
CA ALA A 66 25.86 -0.91 -14.58
C ALA A 66 24.70 0.03 -14.93
N THR A 67 24.56 0.36 -16.21
CA THR A 67 23.52 1.25 -16.71
C THR A 67 22.71 0.53 -17.77
N ILE A 68 21.39 0.66 -17.70
CA ILE A 68 20.45 0.17 -18.71
C ILE A 68 19.69 1.40 -19.22
N GLU A 69 19.99 1.82 -20.44
CA GLU A 69 19.22 2.83 -21.15
C GLU A 69 17.87 2.25 -21.57
N ASP A 70 16.82 3.08 -21.59
CA ASP A 70 15.46 2.64 -21.90
C ASP A 70 15.07 1.38 -21.11
N ALA A 71 15.35 1.41 -19.80
CA ALA A 71 15.29 0.24 -18.92
C ALA A 71 13.93 -0.46 -18.91
N GLY A 72 12.87 0.23 -19.33
CA GLY A 72 11.51 -0.30 -19.38
C GLY A 72 11.01 -0.58 -17.97
N ASN A 73 10.47 -1.77 -17.76
CA ASN A 73 9.77 -2.12 -16.53
C ASN A 73 10.53 -3.21 -15.75
N PRO A 74 10.40 -3.24 -14.41
CA PRO A 74 11.09 -4.23 -13.58
C PRO A 74 10.59 -5.66 -13.88
N PRO A 75 11.38 -6.70 -13.54
CA PRO A 75 12.68 -6.64 -12.86
C PRO A 75 13.83 -6.19 -13.75
N TYR A 76 14.75 -5.40 -13.20
CA TYR A 76 15.96 -4.93 -13.87
C TYR A 76 17.14 -5.82 -13.51
N ASP A 77 17.45 -6.77 -14.37
CA ASP A 77 18.62 -7.64 -14.18
C ASP A 77 19.90 -6.93 -14.64
N PHE A 78 20.89 -6.87 -13.75
CA PHE A 78 22.13 -6.15 -14.00
C PHE A 78 23.37 -6.96 -13.62
N THR A 79 24.51 -6.58 -14.20
CA THR A 79 25.82 -7.13 -13.88
C THR A 79 26.82 -5.98 -13.78
N ILE A 80 27.40 -5.78 -12.59
CA ILE A 80 28.41 -4.76 -12.34
C ILE A 80 29.79 -5.40 -12.45
N ALA A 81 30.63 -4.88 -13.34
CA ALA A 81 32.04 -5.25 -13.41
C ALA A 81 32.86 -4.41 -12.41
N TYR A 82 33.73 -5.06 -11.63
CA TYR A 82 34.61 -4.37 -10.67
C TYR A 82 36.01 -5.00 -10.64
N ASP A 83 36.98 -4.23 -10.13
CA ASP A 83 38.34 -4.70 -9.90
C ASP A 83 38.43 -5.40 -8.53
N GLY A 84 38.56 -6.72 -8.54
CA GLY A 84 38.65 -7.55 -7.33
C GLY A 84 39.84 -7.17 -6.43
N ALA A 85 40.91 -6.58 -6.99
CA ALA A 85 42.06 -6.14 -6.20
C ALA A 85 41.73 -4.96 -5.26
N ARG A 86 40.62 -4.24 -5.49
CA ARG A 86 40.15 -3.15 -4.63
C ARG A 86 39.28 -3.63 -3.46
N ILE A 87 38.94 -4.93 -3.41
CA ILE A 87 38.07 -5.48 -2.37
C ILE A 87 38.92 -5.89 -1.16
N LEU A 88 38.63 -5.27 -0.02
CA LEU A 88 39.28 -5.52 1.26
C LEU A 88 38.32 -6.31 2.17
N PRO A 89 38.76 -7.44 2.76
CA PRO A 89 37.88 -8.29 3.57
C PRO A 89 37.27 -7.59 4.80
N SER A 90 37.89 -6.52 5.29
CA SER A 90 37.44 -5.74 6.44
C SER A 90 36.48 -4.59 6.09
N HIS A 91 36.19 -4.38 4.81
CA HIS A 91 35.35 -3.29 4.32
C HIS A 91 33.90 -3.77 4.11
N LEU A 92 32.98 -2.81 4.10
CA LEU A 92 31.56 -2.99 3.83
C LEU A 92 31.22 -2.44 2.44
N TYR A 93 30.60 -3.28 1.62
CA TYR A 93 30.19 -2.94 0.27
C TYR A 93 28.67 -3.03 0.13
N SER A 94 28.08 -2.05 -0.56
CA SER A 94 26.65 -2.02 -0.86
C SER A 94 26.43 -1.82 -2.35
N VAL A 95 25.33 -2.33 -2.87
CA VAL A 95 24.80 -1.87 -4.16
C VAL A 95 23.70 -0.86 -3.92
N ARG A 96 23.74 0.24 -4.68
CA ARG A 96 22.66 1.22 -4.77
C ARG A 96 22.09 1.20 -6.17
N ALA A 97 20.77 1.09 -6.30
CA ALA A 97 20.11 1.20 -7.59
C ALA A 97 19.26 2.49 -7.66
N ARG A 98 19.19 3.08 -8.86
CA ARG A 98 18.49 4.32 -9.17
C ARG A 98 17.75 4.17 -10.48
N LEU A 99 16.60 4.82 -10.57
CA LEU A 99 15.83 4.96 -11.80
C LEU A 99 15.69 6.45 -12.10
N ILE A 100 16.16 6.88 -13.27
CA ILE A 100 16.28 8.28 -13.66
C ILE A 100 15.40 8.52 -14.88
N GLY A 101 14.48 9.48 -14.79
CA GLY A 101 13.56 9.82 -15.86
C GLY A 101 14.26 10.44 -17.08
N PRO A 102 13.56 10.53 -18.23
CA PRO A 102 14.09 11.20 -19.43
C PRO A 102 14.44 12.67 -19.20
N ASP A 103 13.82 13.30 -18.20
CA ASP A 103 14.07 14.68 -17.76
C ASP A 103 15.29 14.80 -16.81
N GLY A 104 15.96 13.69 -16.50
CA GLY A 104 17.11 13.62 -15.60
C GLY A 104 16.75 13.59 -14.11
N ARG A 105 15.46 13.52 -13.75
CA ARG A 105 15.04 13.45 -12.34
C ARG A 105 15.12 12.03 -11.79
N LEU A 106 15.54 11.90 -10.53
CA LEU A 106 15.53 10.63 -9.81
C LEU A 106 14.08 10.26 -9.46
N ILE A 107 13.62 9.11 -9.96
CA ILE A 107 12.25 8.60 -9.76
C ILE A 107 12.23 7.53 -8.66
N PHE A 108 13.20 6.60 -8.67
CA PHE A 108 13.33 5.55 -7.66
C PHE A 108 14.78 5.43 -7.20
N THR A 109 14.98 5.05 -5.94
CA THR A 109 16.29 4.70 -5.39
C THR A 109 16.16 3.60 -4.35
N THR A 110 17.17 2.75 -4.20
CA THR A 110 17.32 1.94 -2.98
C THR A 110 17.68 2.84 -1.81
N ASP A 111 17.10 2.59 -0.66
CA ASP A 111 17.39 3.30 0.60
C ASP A 111 17.69 2.35 1.77
N THR A 112 17.66 1.04 1.54
CA THR A 112 18.16 0.02 2.46
C THR A 112 19.58 -0.39 2.07
N PHE A 113 20.44 -0.58 3.07
CA PHE A 113 21.78 -1.14 2.87
C PHE A 113 21.67 -2.57 2.31
N ALA A 114 22.32 -2.81 1.17
CA ALA A 114 22.28 -4.08 0.45
C ALA A 114 23.68 -4.71 0.43
N PRO A 115 24.06 -5.48 1.47
CA PRO A 115 25.43 -5.98 1.65
C PRO A 115 25.83 -6.96 0.54
N VAL A 116 27.04 -6.79 0.02
CA VAL A 116 27.63 -7.65 -1.03
C VAL A 116 29.13 -7.90 -0.78
N LEU A 117 29.68 -8.93 -1.43
CA LEU A 117 31.11 -9.30 -1.49
C LEU A 117 31.80 -9.75 -0.19
N THR A 118 31.52 -9.12 0.95
CA THR A 118 32.17 -9.41 2.25
C THR A 118 31.17 -9.75 3.34
N GLY A 119 31.65 -10.13 4.53
CA GLY A 119 30.80 -10.30 5.72
C GLY A 119 29.79 -11.45 5.65
N GLY A 120 29.95 -12.41 4.74
CA GLY A 120 29.00 -13.51 4.53
C GLY A 120 27.79 -13.12 3.66
N ALA A 121 27.87 -12.03 2.92
CA ALA A 121 26.85 -11.60 1.97
C ALA A 121 26.58 -12.68 0.88
N PRO A 122 25.34 -12.77 0.38
CA PRO A 122 24.98 -13.72 -0.68
C PRO A 122 25.72 -13.43 -2.00
N GLU A 123 25.89 -14.45 -2.85
CA GLU A 123 26.58 -14.35 -4.16
C GLU A 123 25.83 -13.45 -5.18
N GLY A 124 24.60 -13.03 -4.88
CA GLY A 124 23.82 -12.09 -5.69
C GLY A 124 22.92 -11.22 -4.82
N VAL A 125 22.48 -10.10 -5.38
CA VAL A 125 21.69 -9.09 -4.66
C VAL A 125 20.32 -8.88 -5.32
N THR A 126 19.26 -8.88 -4.51
CA THR A 126 17.93 -8.44 -4.94
C THR A 126 17.62 -7.11 -4.25
N LEU A 127 17.37 -6.08 -5.05
CA LEU A 127 17.15 -4.72 -4.59
C LEU A 127 15.68 -4.37 -4.72
N LEU A 128 15.11 -3.79 -3.67
CA LEU A 128 13.80 -3.16 -3.71
C LEU A 128 13.99 -1.65 -3.62
N MET A 129 13.66 -0.96 -4.70
CA MET A 129 13.74 0.50 -4.80
C MET A 129 12.45 1.13 -4.29
N ARG A 130 12.58 2.33 -3.74
CA ARG A 130 11.48 3.19 -3.29
C ARG A 130 11.45 4.47 -4.10
N SER A 131 10.25 5.03 -4.26
CA SER A 131 10.02 6.28 -4.97
C SER A 131 10.76 7.43 -4.29
N VAL A 132 11.37 8.31 -5.09
CA VAL A 132 11.99 9.53 -4.59
C VAL A 132 11.02 10.67 -4.86
N SER A 133 10.38 11.15 -3.80
CA SER A 133 9.64 12.40 -3.86
C SER A 133 10.59 13.52 -4.28
N GLY A 134 10.19 14.30 -5.27
CA GLY A 134 10.77 15.61 -5.53
C GLY A 134 10.67 16.43 -4.24
N THR A 135 11.80 16.60 -3.55
CA THR A 135 11.90 17.63 -2.51
C THR A 135 11.74 18.97 -3.20
N GLY A 136 10.59 19.61 -2.98
CA GLY A 136 10.38 21.03 -3.17
C GLY A 136 10.02 21.46 -4.59
N ALA A 137 8.71 21.62 -4.82
CA ALA A 137 8.29 22.91 -5.36
C ALA A 137 8.86 24.00 -4.44
N GLU A 138 9.60 24.95 -5.01
CA GLU A 138 10.34 26.01 -4.33
C GLU A 138 9.58 26.55 -3.12
N ALA A 139 10.01 26.17 -1.91
CA ALA A 139 9.75 26.93 -0.70
C ALA A 139 10.60 28.20 -0.78
N GLY A 140 10.15 29.16 -1.61
CA GLY A 140 10.55 30.55 -1.44
C GLY A 140 10.25 30.92 0.01
N ALA A 141 11.28 31.35 0.74
CA ALA A 141 11.19 31.76 2.13
C ALA A 141 9.96 32.66 2.34
N ARG A 142 8.90 32.10 2.91
CA ARG A 142 7.69 32.82 3.29
C ARG A 142 7.77 33.18 4.76
N ASP A 143 7.35 34.40 5.03
CA ASP A 143 7.26 35.03 6.34
C ASP A 143 6.43 34.16 7.31
N PRO A 144 6.97 33.78 8.49
CA PRO A 144 6.27 32.96 9.49
C PRO A 144 5.02 33.62 10.10
N SER A 145 4.68 34.85 9.70
CA SER A 145 3.47 35.56 10.13
C SER A 145 2.28 35.48 9.16
N THR A 146 2.43 34.84 7.99
CA THR A 146 1.30 34.65 7.06
C THR A 146 0.55 33.36 7.41
N PRO A 147 -0.74 33.40 7.80
CA PRO A 147 -1.53 32.19 7.95
C PRO A 147 -1.54 31.45 6.61
N MET A 148 -1.12 30.19 6.63
CA MET A 148 -1.21 29.31 5.47
C MET A 148 -2.70 29.17 5.12
N PRO A 149 -3.14 29.49 3.90
CA PRO A 149 -4.51 29.18 3.51
C PRO A 149 -4.67 27.65 3.63
N GLU A 150 -5.65 27.21 4.41
CA GLU A 150 -6.05 25.80 4.45
C GLU A 150 -6.35 25.39 2.99
N PRO A 151 -5.73 24.32 2.46
CA PRO A 151 -6.11 23.85 1.14
C PRO A 151 -7.60 23.55 1.20
N GLU A 152 -8.39 24.15 0.31
CA GLU A 152 -9.81 23.81 0.18
C GLU A 152 -9.89 22.30 -0.01
N ALA A 153 -10.39 21.59 1.00
CA ALA A 153 -10.49 20.13 0.96
C ALA A 153 -11.38 19.76 -0.22
N VAL A 154 -10.82 19.13 -1.24
CA VAL A 154 -11.59 18.67 -2.39
C VAL A 154 -12.40 17.47 -1.93
N ALA A 155 -13.69 17.67 -1.73
CA ALA A 155 -14.61 16.60 -1.37
C ALA A 155 -15.03 15.83 -2.63
N LEU A 156 -15.09 14.50 -2.50
CA LEU A 156 -15.72 13.64 -3.48
C LEU A 156 -17.24 13.72 -3.33
N ASP A 157 -17.94 13.76 -4.46
CA ASP A 157 -19.39 13.60 -4.49
C ASP A 157 -19.70 12.10 -4.57
N LEU A 158 -20.30 11.55 -3.51
CA LEU A 158 -20.57 10.12 -3.36
C LEU A 158 -22.09 9.83 -3.28
N PRO A 159 -22.53 8.62 -3.69
CA PRO A 159 -21.76 7.55 -4.33
C PRO A 159 -21.34 7.90 -5.76
N ALA A 160 -20.18 7.39 -6.21
CA ALA A 160 -19.69 7.61 -7.57
C ALA A 160 -18.79 6.49 -8.08
N SER A 161 -18.77 6.32 -9.41
CA SER A 161 -17.85 5.43 -10.11
C SER A 161 -16.76 6.22 -10.86
N PHE A 162 -15.56 5.67 -10.87
CA PHE A 162 -14.38 6.23 -11.52
C PHE A 162 -13.77 5.20 -12.46
N GLU A 163 -13.54 5.60 -13.69
CA GLU A 163 -12.97 4.74 -14.71
C GLU A 163 -11.74 5.37 -15.36
N GLY A 164 -10.86 4.52 -15.88
CA GLY A 164 -9.68 4.94 -16.60
C GLY A 164 -8.83 3.74 -17.03
N THR A 165 -7.93 3.95 -17.98
CA THR A 165 -6.95 2.93 -18.36
C THR A 165 -5.57 3.41 -17.94
N LEU A 166 -5.03 2.78 -16.91
CA LEU A 166 -3.73 3.14 -16.36
C LEU A 166 -2.59 2.40 -17.11
N PRO A 167 -1.39 3.01 -17.18
CA PRO A 167 -0.24 2.41 -17.82
C PRO A 167 0.16 1.10 -17.17
N CYS A 168 0.56 0.14 -18.00
CA CYS A 168 0.94 -1.19 -17.57
C CYS A 168 2.37 -1.50 -18.01
N ALA A 169 3.12 -2.15 -17.13
CA ALA A 169 4.52 -2.47 -17.38
C ALA A 169 4.71 -3.45 -18.55
N ASP A 170 3.87 -4.47 -18.61
CA ASP A 170 4.02 -5.64 -19.48
C ASP A 170 2.76 -5.89 -20.33
N CYS A 171 1.89 -4.89 -20.44
CA CYS A 171 0.63 -4.99 -21.15
C CYS A 171 0.20 -3.64 -21.75
N GLU A 172 -0.87 -3.63 -22.54
CA GLU A 172 -1.32 -2.41 -23.23
C GLU A 172 -1.87 -1.34 -22.27
N GLY A 173 -2.29 -1.77 -21.08
CA GLY A 173 -2.88 -0.94 -20.05
C GLY A 173 -3.72 -1.78 -19.10
N ILE A 174 -4.06 -1.22 -17.95
CA ILE A 174 -4.99 -1.83 -16.99
C ILE A 174 -6.22 -0.94 -16.95
N ARG A 175 -7.37 -1.48 -17.35
CA ARG A 175 -8.65 -0.77 -17.20
C ARG A 175 -9.10 -0.90 -15.75
N TYR A 176 -9.27 0.24 -15.09
CA TYR A 176 -9.81 0.36 -13.73
C TYR A 176 -11.27 0.77 -13.81
N HIS A 177 -12.07 0.16 -12.94
CA HIS A 177 -13.41 0.60 -12.59
C HIS A 177 -13.49 0.57 -11.05
N LEU A 178 -13.61 1.73 -10.43
CA LEU A 178 -13.64 1.92 -8.99
C LEU A 178 -14.97 2.55 -8.58
N ASP A 179 -15.74 1.84 -7.78
CA ASP A 179 -16.95 2.36 -7.15
C ASP A 179 -16.65 2.74 -5.70
N LEU A 180 -17.11 3.92 -5.28
CA LEU A 180 -16.99 4.40 -3.90
C LEU A 180 -18.38 4.69 -3.33
N TRP A 181 -18.70 4.08 -2.19
CA TRP A 181 -19.94 4.32 -1.44
C TRP A 181 -19.72 5.22 -0.21
N PRO A 182 -20.74 6.00 0.21
CA PRO A 182 -20.65 6.89 1.38
C PRO A 182 -20.35 6.20 2.72
N ASP A 183 -20.61 4.90 2.83
CA ASP A 183 -20.41 4.07 4.01
C ASP A 183 -19.01 3.45 4.10
N ASN A 184 -18.03 4.04 3.39
CA ASN A 184 -16.65 3.61 3.34
C ASN A 184 -16.42 2.27 2.61
N VAL A 185 -17.38 1.71 1.88
CA VAL A 185 -17.16 0.55 1.00
C VAL A 185 -16.60 0.98 -0.36
N PHE A 186 -15.67 0.20 -0.92
CA PHE A 186 -15.31 0.29 -2.33
C PHE A 186 -15.42 -1.05 -3.05
N HIS A 187 -15.70 -1.00 -4.34
CA HIS A 187 -15.55 -2.11 -5.29
C HIS A 187 -14.54 -1.71 -6.36
N LEU A 188 -13.61 -2.59 -6.67
CA LEU A 188 -12.56 -2.33 -7.65
C LEU A 188 -12.46 -3.50 -8.62
N ARG A 189 -12.63 -3.22 -9.91
CA ARG A 189 -12.29 -4.13 -11.00
C ARG A 189 -11.09 -3.61 -11.76
N ARG A 190 -10.13 -4.50 -12.02
CA ARG A 190 -8.97 -4.27 -12.88
C ARG A 190 -8.90 -5.31 -13.98
N GLU A 191 -8.78 -4.86 -15.21
CA GLU A 191 -8.65 -5.72 -16.40
C GLU A 191 -7.35 -5.38 -17.13
N TRP A 192 -6.44 -6.35 -17.25
CA TRP A 192 -5.20 -6.18 -18.01
C TRP A 192 -5.50 -6.36 -19.49
N LEU A 193 -5.14 -5.37 -20.30
CA LEU A 193 -5.39 -5.31 -21.74
C LEU A 193 -4.19 -5.83 -22.52
N GLY A 194 -4.43 -6.43 -23.70
CA GLY A 194 -3.36 -6.89 -24.58
C GLY A 194 -2.57 -8.10 -24.08
N VAL A 195 -3.04 -8.79 -23.04
CA VAL A 195 -2.43 -10.02 -22.51
C VAL A 195 -2.96 -11.28 -23.21
N ALA A 196 -2.15 -12.34 -23.26
CA ALA A 196 -2.48 -13.58 -23.97
C ALA A 196 -3.68 -14.34 -23.37
N GLN A 197 -3.97 -14.15 -22.08
CA GLN A 197 -5.12 -14.71 -21.38
C GLN A 197 -5.84 -13.59 -20.65
N PRO A 198 -7.19 -13.52 -20.70
CA PRO A 198 -7.96 -12.54 -19.95
C PRO A 198 -7.57 -12.57 -18.48
N ARG A 199 -7.11 -11.44 -17.97
CA ARG A 199 -6.74 -11.26 -16.58
C ARG A 199 -7.60 -10.15 -16.01
N ILE A 200 -8.56 -10.56 -15.19
CA ILE A 200 -9.42 -9.67 -14.41
C ILE A 200 -9.11 -9.94 -12.95
N GLN A 201 -9.00 -8.87 -12.18
CA GLN A 201 -8.88 -8.92 -10.74
C GLN A 201 -9.94 -8.01 -10.14
N ASP A 202 -10.82 -8.62 -9.37
CA ASP A 202 -11.82 -7.93 -8.58
C ASP A 202 -11.34 -7.84 -7.13
N ASP A 203 -11.68 -6.75 -6.48
CA ASP A 203 -11.33 -6.47 -5.10
C ASP A 203 -12.47 -5.67 -4.44
N LEU A 204 -12.61 -5.84 -3.13
CA LEU A 204 -13.55 -5.09 -2.30
C LEU A 204 -12.94 -4.84 -0.93
N GLY A 205 -13.42 -3.79 -0.27
CA GLY A 205 -13.00 -3.51 1.09
C GLY A 205 -13.43 -2.13 1.56
N ARG A 206 -12.58 -1.52 2.38
CA ARG A 206 -12.84 -0.23 3.01
C ARG A 206 -11.99 0.88 2.42
N TRP A 207 -12.51 2.09 2.35
CA TRP A 207 -11.73 3.27 2.01
C TRP A 207 -11.75 4.31 3.12
N ASP A 208 -10.67 5.07 3.21
CA ASP A 208 -10.55 6.23 4.10
C ASP A 208 -9.98 7.44 3.35
N MET A 209 -10.34 8.64 3.78
CA MET A 209 -9.87 9.90 3.22
C MET A 209 -9.02 10.62 4.27
N GLU A 210 -7.87 11.15 3.88
CA GLU A 210 -7.10 12.09 4.68
C GLU A 210 -7.38 13.52 4.16
N PRO A 211 -8.33 14.29 4.76
CA PRO A 211 -8.83 15.52 4.16
C PRO A 211 -7.77 16.60 3.99
N SER A 212 -6.81 16.66 4.91
CA SER A 212 -5.71 17.64 4.91
C SER A 212 -4.76 17.48 3.72
N ARG A 213 -4.69 16.28 3.14
CA ARG A 213 -3.83 15.96 1.99
C ARG A 213 -4.61 15.62 0.73
N SER A 214 -5.94 15.51 0.83
CA SER A 214 -6.82 15.03 -0.25
C SER A 214 -6.36 13.65 -0.77
N VAL A 215 -5.99 12.75 0.16
CA VAL A 215 -5.54 11.38 -0.17
C VAL A 215 -6.61 10.38 0.23
N LEU A 216 -7.13 9.65 -0.75
CA LEU A 216 -8.01 8.51 -0.60
C LEU A 216 -7.17 7.22 -0.54
N THR A 217 -7.37 6.39 0.46
CA THR A 217 -6.69 5.09 0.61
C THR A 217 -7.71 3.95 0.59
N LEU A 218 -7.49 2.95 -0.27
CA LEU A 218 -8.32 1.75 -0.39
C LEU A 218 -7.64 0.57 0.31
N PHE A 219 -8.35 -0.09 1.21
CA PHE A 219 -7.95 -1.27 1.98
C PHE A 219 -8.80 -2.46 1.54
N GLY A 220 -8.36 -3.17 0.50
CA GLY A 220 -9.04 -4.35 -0.07
C GLY A 220 -8.25 -5.63 0.14
N THR A 221 -8.78 -6.75 -0.35
CA THR A 221 -8.29 -8.11 -0.16
C THR A 221 -6.95 -8.40 -0.86
N GLY A 222 -5.93 -8.83 -0.11
CA GLY A 222 -4.70 -9.44 -0.64
C GLY A 222 -3.73 -8.51 -1.36
N GLU A 223 -3.88 -7.19 -1.25
CA GLU A 223 -2.92 -6.20 -1.76
C GLU A 223 -2.60 -5.10 -0.75
N PRO A 224 -1.41 -4.49 -0.81
CA PRO A 224 -1.11 -3.26 -0.07
C PRO A 224 -2.14 -2.17 -0.40
N PRO A 225 -2.46 -1.27 0.55
CA PRO A 225 -3.47 -0.25 0.30
C PRO A 225 -3.14 0.62 -0.91
N LEU A 226 -4.12 0.80 -1.81
CA LEU A 226 -3.99 1.68 -2.97
C LEU A 226 -4.28 3.11 -2.56
N LYS A 227 -3.40 4.04 -2.94
CA LYS A 227 -3.52 5.45 -2.58
C LYS A 227 -3.81 6.29 -3.81
N TRP A 228 -4.73 7.24 -3.67
CA TRP A 228 -5.18 8.15 -4.71
C TRP A 228 -5.18 9.58 -4.19
N MET A 229 -4.76 10.53 -5.00
CA MET A 229 -4.99 11.95 -4.73
C MET A 229 -6.30 12.37 -5.38
N VAL A 230 -7.16 13.02 -4.61
CA VAL A 230 -8.37 13.66 -5.10
C VAL A 230 -7.98 15.00 -5.73
N ILE A 231 -8.00 15.06 -7.06
CA ILE A 231 -7.66 16.26 -7.83
C ILE A 231 -8.90 17.02 -8.32
N GLY A 232 -10.08 16.45 -8.13
CA GLY A 232 -11.39 17.06 -8.34
C GLY A 232 -12.50 16.16 -7.78
N SER A 233 -13.73 16.65 -7.65
CA SER A 233 -14.86 15.90 -7.07
C SER A 233 -15.18 14.59 -7.82
N HIS A 234 -14.73 14.46 -9.08
CA HIS A 234 -14.86 13.25 -9.89
C HIS A 234 -13.55 12.87 -10.60
N SER A 235 -12.39 13.21 -10.01
CA SER A 235 -11.10 12.89 -10.61
C SER A 235 -10.07 12.48 -9.57
N LEU A 236 -9.46 11.32 -9.80
CA LEU A 236 -8.49 10.67 -8.92
C LEU A 236 -7.18 10.47 -9.65
N ARG A 237 -6.05 10.67 -8.97
CA ARG A 237 -4.72 10.35 -9.48
C ARG A 237 -4.06 9.29 -8.63
N LEU A 238 -3.56 8.21 -9.24
CA LEU A 238 -2.86 7.15 -8.53
C LEU A 238 -1.57 7.69 -7.89
N LEU A 239 -1.33 7.29 -6.65
CA LEU A 239 -0.11 7.58 -5.88
C LEU A 239 0.72 6.31 -5.71
N ASP A 240 1.98 6.50 -5.35
CA ASP A 240 2.83 5.38 -4.94
C ASP A 240 2.44 4.83 -3.55
N SER A 241 3.15 3.79 -3.11
CA SER A 241 2.83 3.11 -1.84
C SER A 241 3.02 4.01 -0.60
N GLU A 242 3.86 5.05 -0.70
CA GLU A 242 4.06 6.07 0.32
C GLU A 242 2.99 7.19 0.28
N GLY A 243 2.17 7.25 -0.76
CA GLY A 243 1.15 8.30 -0.95
C GLY A 243 1.72 9.58 -1.55
N GLN A 244 2.75 9.44 -2.38
CA GLN A 244 3.39 10.52 -3.12
C GLN A 244 3.01 10.44 -4.60
N VAL A 245 3.12 11.58 -5.28
CA VAL A 245 2.75 11.67 -6.69
C VAL A 245 3.75 10.88 -7.54
N ILE A 246 3.23 9.96 -8.35
CA ILE A 246 4.04 9.25 -9.35
C ILE A 246 4.52 10.26 -10.39
N VAL A 247 5.84 10.44 -10.47
CA VAL A 247 6.49 11.31 -11.45
C VAL A 247 6.65 10.55 -12.76
N SER A 248 5.71 10.77 -13.68
CA SER A 248 5.70 10.15 -15.01
C SER A 248 4.89 11.02 -15.98
N ASP A 249 5.27 10.99 -17.26
CA ASP A 249 4.50 11.60 -18.35
C ASP A 249 3.30 10.74 -18.79
N LEU A 250 3.17 9.52 -18.24
CA LEU A 250 2.07 8.61 -18.53
C LEU A 250 0.82 8.94 -17.68
N PRO A 251 -0.41 8.67 -18.19
CA PRO A 251 -1.64 9.09 -17.54
C PRO A 251 -2.02 8.19 -16.34
N TYR A 252 -1.86 8.68 -15.12
CA TYR A 252 -2.21 7.95 -13.89
C TYR A 252 -3.53 8.41 -13.26
N GLU A 253 -4.54 8.71 -14.07
CA GLU A 253 -5.78 9.36 -13.62
C GLU A 253 -7.02 8.52 -13.95
N LEU A 254 -7.97 8.50 -13.01
CA LEU A 254 -9.35 8.02 -13.21
C LEU A 254 -10.29 9.23 -13.20
N ALA A 255 -11.37 9.11 -13.95
CA ALA A 255 -12.42 10.13 -14.01
C ALA A 255 -13.80 9.49 -13.85
N GLY A 256 -14.71 10.23 -13.24
CA GLY A 256 -16.14 9.93 -13.16
C GLY A 256 -16.97 11.08 -13.72
N ASP A 257 -18.24 10.81 -13.96
CA ASP A 257 -19.24 11.82 -14.37
C ASP A 257 -20.15 12.25 -13.21
N GLY A 258 -19.84 11.82 -11.98
CA GLY A 258 -20.62 12.07 -10.78
C GLY A 258 -21.79 11.11 -10.58
N THR A 259 -21.90 10.05 -11.39
CA THR A 259 -22.88 8.98 -11.20
C THR A 259 -22.24 7.69 -10.71
N LEU A 260 -23.02 6.89 -9.97
CA LEU A 260 -22.65 5.54 -9.60
C LEU A 260 -23.16 4.57 -10.68
N ALA A 261 -22.25 3.80 -11.27
CA ALA A 261 -22.50 2.77 -12.26
C ALA A 261 -21.84 1.44 -11.83
N PRO A 262 -22.37 0.75 -10.80
CA PRO A 262 -21.65 -0.33 -10.13
C PRO A 262 -21.26 -1.48 -11.07
N THR A 263 -20.00 -1.92 -10.99
CA THR A 263 -19.57 -3.14 -11.67
C THR A 263 -19.96 -4.39 -10.89
N SER A 264 -20.19 -5.50 -11.61
CA SER A 264 -20.18 -6.82 -10.98
C SER A 264 -18.76 -7.17 -10.52
N LEU A 265 -18.63 -7.83 -9.37
CA LEU A 265 -17.35 -8.39 -8.90
C LEU A 265 -17.46 -9.90 -8.77
N SER A 266 -16.45 -10.64 -9.21
CA SER A 266 -16.33 -12.08 -9.07
C SER A 266 -15.09 -12.39 -8.23
N LEU A 267 -15.30 -12.86 -7.01
CA LEU A 267 -14.22 -13.07 -6.04
C LEU A 267 -14.56 -14.20 -5.06
N GLN A 268 -13.55 -14.65 -4.33
CA GLN A 268 -13.73 -15.57 -3.21
C GLN A 268 -14.09 -14.77 -1.96
N LEU A 269 -15.22 -15.11 -1.35
CA LEU A 269 -15.79 -14.42 -0.21
C LEU A 269 -15.83 -15.35 1.00
N ASP A 270 -15.31 -14.87 2.12
CA ASP A 270 -15.58 -15.42 3.44
C ASP A 270 -16.65 -14.58 4.15
N GLY A 271 -17.55 -15.26 4.86
CA GLY A 271 -18.70 -14.59 5.45
C GLY A 271 -19.56 -15.47 6.33
N GLU A 272 -20.58 -14.86 6.91
CA GLU A 272 -21.62 -15.56 7.64
C GLU A 272 -22.88 -15.69 6.77
N PHE A 273 -23.22 -16.93 6.42
CA PHE A 273 -24.44 -17.25 5.71
C PHE A 273 -25.57 -17.50 6.71
N ARG A 274 -26.72 -16.87 6.48
CA ARG A 274 -27.95 -17.09 7.22
C ARG A 274 -29.08 -17.39 6.26
N TYR A 275 -29.91 -18.37 6.60
CA TYR A 275 -31.11 -18.68 5.83
C TYR A 275 -32.32 -18.80 6.73
N MET A 276 -33.34 -17.99 6.46
CA MET A 276 -34.56 -17.94 7.24
C MET A 276 -35.73 -17.45 6.38
N ALA A 277 -36.89 -18.08 6.52
CA ALA A 277 -38.14 -17.69 5.84
C ALA A 277 -37.99 -17.53 4.31
N ASP A 278 -37.37 -18.53 3.66
CA ASP A 278 -37.14 -18.58 2.20
C ASP A 278 -36.30 -17.40 1.66
N ALA A 279 -35.50 -16.77 2.53
CA ALA A 279 -34.52 -15.76 2.16
C ALA A 279 -33.16 -16.11 2.78
N ALA A 280 -32.11 -15.93 2.00
CA ALA A 280 -30.74 -16.09 2.44
C ALA A 280 -30.02 -14.75 2.40
N ASP A 281 -29.21 -14.50 3.42
CA ASP A 281 -28.33 -13.35 3.52
C ASP A 281 -26.90 -13.84 3.78
N PHE A 282 -25.93 -13.09 3.29
CA PHE A 282 -24.52 -13.34 3.50
C PHE A 282 -23.86 -12.06 4.02
N THR A 283 -23.32 -12.12 5.23
CA THR A 283 -22.51 -11.04 5.80
C THR A 283 -21.07 -11.24 5.38
N ILE A 284 -20.56 -10.40 4.49
CA ILE A 284 -19.18 -10.46 3.99
C ILE A 284 -18.23 -10.04 5.11
N CYS A 285 -17.22 -10.83 5.42
CA CYS A 285 -16.37 -10.54 6.58
C CYS A 285 -15.46 -9.32 6.39
N THR A 286 -14.95 -9.08 5.19
CA THR A 286 -14.06 -7.94 4.89
C THR A 286 -14.75 -6.57 5.02
N THR A 287 -16.05 -6.50 4.72
CA THR A 287 -16.81 -5.24 4.76
C THR A 287 -17.88 -5.22 5.84
N GLY A 288 -18.15 -6.33 6.51
CA GLY A 288 -19.30 -6.47 7.42
C GLY A 288 -20.67 -6.23 6.77
N GLU A 289 -20.73 -6.04 5.44
CA GLU A 289 -21.96 -5.76 4.72
C GLU A 289 -22.78 -7.04 4.60
N THR A 290 -24.09 -6.95 4.83
CA THR A 290 -25.01 -8.07 4.66
C THR A 290 -25.76 -7.91 3.35
N VAL A 291 -25.49 -8.82 2.41
CA VAL A 291 -26.12 -8.84 1.08
C VAL A 291 -27.09 -10.01 0.97
N PRO A 292 -28.23 -9.84 0.28
CA PRO A 292 -29.11 -10.95 -0.05
C PRO A 292 -28.40 -11.93 -0.99
N VAL A 293 -28.60 -13.22 -0.76
CA VAL A 293 -28.11 -14.29 -1.63
C VAL A 293 -29.22 -14.71 -2.58
N LEU A 294 -28.93 -14.68 -3.88
CA LEU A 294 -29.83 -15.17 -4.90
C LEU A 294 -29.81 -16.70 -4.95
N MET A 295 -30.98 -17.29 -5.18
CA MET A 295 -31.17 -18.74 -5.32
C MET A 295 -30.72 -19.24 -6.71
N GLU A 296 -29.50 -18.90 -7.09
CA GLU A 296 -28.86 -19.21 -8.37
C GLU A 296 -27.52 -19.93 -8.14
N GLY A 297 -26.91 -20.45 -9.20
CA GLY A 297 -25.61 -21.12 -9.11
C GLY A 297 -25.63 -22.33 -8.17
N ASP A 298 -24.69 -22.35 -7.21
CA ASP A 298 -24.48 -23.42 -6.24
C ASP A 298 -25.20 -23.18 -4.90
N PHE A 299 -26.23 -22.31 -4.90
CA PHE A 299 -27.04 -21.99 -3.72
C PHE A 299 -27.56 -23.23 -2.98
N VAL A 300 -28.06 -24.24 -3.71
CA VAL A 300 -28.62 -25.46 -3.11
C VAL A 300 -27.56 -26.23 -2.32
N THR A 301 -26.30 -26.23 -2.77
CA THR A 301 -25.20 -26.87 -2.03
C THR A 301 -24.89 -26.10 -0.75
N ALA A 302 -24.84 -24.76 -0.83
CA ALA A 302 -24.65 -23.89 0.32
C ALA A 302 -25.80 -24.05 1.35
N GLU A 303 -27.06 -24.07 0.92
CA GLU A 303 -28.23 -24.28 1.79
C GLU A 303 -28.19 -25.65 2.50
N ASN A 304 -27.79 -26.69 1.78
CA ASN A 304 -27.62 -28.03 2.36
C ASN A 304 -26.47 -28.07 3.39
N ALA A 305 -25.37 -27.38 3.12
CA ALA A 305 -24.26 -27.24 4.06
C ALA A 305 -24.68 -26.43 5.30
N TYR A 306 -25.40 -25.32 5.11
CA TYR A 306 -25.98 -24.51 6.18
C TYR A 306 -26.85 -25.36 7.12
N SER A 307 -27.77 -26.14 6.55
CA SER A 307 -28.73 -26.94 7.31
C SER A 307 -28.07 -28.05 8.15
N LYS A 308 -26.90 -28.54 7.74
CA LYS A 308 -26.10 -29.54 8.48
C LYS A 308 -25.23 -28.92 9.57
N THR A 309 -24.79 -27.68 9.38
CA THR A 309 -23.78 -27.03 10.22
C THR A 309 -24.39 -26.13 11.29
N ARG A 310 -25.54 -25.50 11.03
CA ARG A 310 -26.15 -24.54 11.95
C ARG A 310 -26.40 -25.15 13.34
N ALA A 311 -26.02 -24.42 14.38
CA ALA A 311 -26.25 -24.83 15.76
C ALA A 311 -27.71 -24.62 16.18
N GLU A 312 -28.33 -23.55 15.69
CA GLU A 312 -29.70 -23.16 16.00
C GLU A 312 -30.44 -22.64 14.75
N PRO A 313 -31.79 -22.72 14.71
CA PRO A 313 -32.57 -22.21 13.59
C PRO A 313 -32.34 -20.71 13.37
N GLY A 314 -32.02 -20.32 12.13
CA GLY A 314 -31.73 -18.93 11.78
C GLY A 314 -30.39 -18.40 12.28
N GLY A 315 -29.58 -19.22 12.97
CA GLY A 315 -28.23 -18.87 13.39
C GLY A 315 -27.26 -18.78 12.20
N PRO A 316 -26.19 -17.96 12.29
CA PRO A 316 -25.20 -17.83 11.23
C PRO A 316 -24.31 -19.08 11.11
N VAL A 317 -23.80 -19.32 9.90
CA VAL A 317 -22.78 -20.34 9.60
C VAL A 317 -21.65 -19.66 8.83
N ALA A 318 -20.42 -19.82 9.30
CA ALA A 318 -19.26 -19.35 8.57
C ALA A 318 -19.12 -20.14 7.26
N MET A 319 -18.98 -19.44 6.14
CA MET A 319 -18.85 -20.02 4.80
C MET A 319 -17.72 -19.35 4.02
N LEU A 320 -17.07 -20.16 3.18
CA LEU A 320 -16.20 -19.70 2.11
C LEU A 320 -16.89 -20.07 0.79
N VAL A 321 -17.06 -19.10 -0.10
CA VAL A 321 -17.71 -19.28 -1.40
C VAL A 321 -16.95 -18.51 -2.47
N ASP A 322 -16.92 -19.02 -3.69
CA ASP A 322 -16.62 -18.20 -4.85
C ASP A 322 -17.96 -17.66 -5.37
N GLY A 323 -18.06 -16.35 -5.54
CA GLY A 323 -19.34 -15.73 -5.87
C GLY A 323 -19.22 -14.42 -6.63
N THR A 324 -20.35 -14.05 -7.22
CA THR A 324 -20.49 -12.82 -7.99
C THR A 324 -21.42 -11.86 -7.26
N LEU A 325 -20.88 -10.70 -6.87
CA LEU A 325 -21.65 -9.54 -6.39
C LEU A 325 -22.11 -8.74 -7.60
N ALA A 326 -23.42 -8.50 -7.72
CA ALA A 326 -23.97 -7.67 -8.78
C ALA A 326 -25.22 -6.91 -8.31
N MET A 327 -25.46 -5.73 -8.89
CA MET A 327 -26.72 -5.01 -8.72
C MET A 327 -27.85 -5.82 -9.35
N ARG A 328 -28.85 -6.17 -8.53
CA ARG A 328 -30.00 -6.96 -8.95
C ARG A 328 -31.27 -6.32 -8.43
N THR A 329 -32.30 -6.33 -9.27
CA THR A 329 -33.64 -5.91 -8.86
C THR A 329 -34.18 -6.94 -7.86
N GLY A 330 -34.57 -6.49 -6.66
CA GLY A 330 -35.25 -7.36 -5.71
C GLY A 330 -36.62 -7.82 -6.24
N MET A 331 -37.17 -8.91 -5.67
CA MET A 331 -38.56 -9.32 -5.98
C MET A 331 -39.58 -8.22 -5.62
N GLU A 332 -39.27 -7.41 -4.60
CA GLU A 332 -39.89 -6.13 -4.31
C GLU A 332 -38.80 -5.13 -3.90
N GLY A 333 -38.85 -3.90 -4.42
CA GLY A 333 -37.96 -2.81 -4.02
C GLY A 333 -36.93 -2.37 -5.08
N PRO A 334 -36.06 -1.42 -4.71
CA PRO A 334 -35.02 -0.91 -5.60
C PRO A 334 -33.96 -1.97 -5.91
N GLU A 335 -33.13 -1.70 -6.91
CA GLU A 335 -31.93 -2.50 -7.13
C GLU A 335 -31.02 -2.44 -5.91
N ARG A 336 -30.46 -3.60 -5.57
CA ARG A 336 -29.53 -3.75 -4.45
C ARG A 336 -28.43 -4.72 -4.83
N MET A 337 -27.25 -4.52 -4.26
CA MET A 337 -26.16 -5.47 -4.39
C MET A 337 -26.63 -6.83 -3.86
N SER A 338 -26.41 -7.89 -4.65
CA SER A 338 -26.84 -9.24 -4.31
C SER A 338 -25.73 -10.23 -4.67
N LEU A 339 -25.60 -11.28 -3.87
CA LEU A 339 -24.62 -12.34 -4.07
C LEU A 339 -25.23 -13.51 -4.85
N VAL A 340 -24.58 -13.91 -5.93
CA VAL A 340 -24.76 -15.24 -6.53
C VAL A 340 -23.62 -16.13 -6.07
N ILE A 341 -23.93 -17.29 -5.47
CA ILE A 341 -22.92 -18.27 -5.11
C ILE A 341 -22.60 -19.08 -6.36
N ASP A 342 -21.44 -18.82 -6.98
CA ASP A 342 -21.02 -19.54 -8.19
C ASP A 342 -20.47 -20.93 -7.84
N HIS A 343 -19.73 -21.04 -6.74
CA HIS A 343 -19.21 -22.30 -6.22
C HIS A 343 -19.13 -22.28 -4.69
N PHE A 344 -19.71 -23.30 -4.04
CA PHE A 344 -19.54 -23.50 -2.61
C PHE A 344 -18.19 -24.14 -2.29
N VAL A 345 -17.41 -23.53 -1.39
CA VAL A 345 -16.09 -24.05 -0.99
C VAL A 345 -16.16 -24.79 0.34
N SER A 346 -16.64 -24.14 1.41
CA SER A 346 -16.73 -24.77 2.73
C SER A 346 -17.72 -24.10 3.67
N ALA A 347 -18.15 -24.84 4.70
CA ALA A 347 -18.96 -24.34 5.81
C ALA A 347 -18.40 -24.85 7.14
N GLY A 348 -18.47 -24.01 8.17
CA GLY A 348 -18.00 -24.32 9.52
C GLY A 348 -18.81 -23.61 10.60
N PRO A 349 -18.57 -23.93 11.88
CA PRO A 349 -19.22 -23.21 12.98
C PRO A 349 -18.86 -21.71 12.91
N SER A 350 -19.88 -20.86 13.01
CA SER A 350 -19.69 -19.41 13.16
C SER A 350 -18.88 -19.12 14.42
N LYS A 351 -17.83 -18.31 14.27
CA LYS A 351 -17.10 -17.70 15.39
C LYS A 351 -17.17 -16.17 15.30
N THR A 352 -18.24 -15.62 14.70
CA THR A 352 -18.23 -14.27 14.08
C THR A 352 -17.15 -14.19 12.98
N CYS A 353 -17.14 -13.14 12.17
CA CYS A 353 -16.10 -12.90 11.14
C CYS A 353 -14.66 -12.83 11.68
N ALA A 354 -14.49 -13.02 12.99
CA ALA A 354 -13.24 -13.39 13.63
C ALA A 354 -12.78 -14.81 13.23
N HIS A 355 -12.23 -14.99 12.02
CA HIS A 355 -11.54 -16.24 11.66
C HIS A 355 -10.06 -16.04 11.28
N ARG A 356 -9.24 -16.66 12.15
CA ARG A 356 -7.90 -17.29 12.01
C ARG A 356 -6.60 -16.46 12.10
N GLU A 357 -6.10 -16.48 13.33
CA GLU A 357 -4.74 -16.83 13.81
C GLU A 357 -3.52 -15.98 13.43
N ALA A 358 -3.58 -15.13 12.40
CA ALA A 358 -2.58 -14.09 12.23
C ALA A 358 -2.97 -12.87 13.07
N GLU A 359 -2.03 -12.41 13.90
CA GLU A 359 -2.16 -11.13 14.58
C GLU A 359 -2.17 -10.02 13.52
N ALA A 360 -3.25 -9.24 13.45
CA ALA A 360 -3.34 -8.15 12.47
C ALA A 360 -2.22 -7.13 12.73
N PRO A 361 -1.53 -6.63 11.70
CA PRO A 361 -0.50 -5.62 11.90
C PRO A 361 -1.11 -4.33 12.44
N LEU A 362 -0.42 -3.62 13.33
CA LEU A 362 -0.91 -2.32 13.85
C LEU A 362 -1.13 -1.32 12.71
N VAL A 363 -0.19 -1.30 11.76
CA VAL A 363 -0.12 -0.32 10.67
C VAL A 363 -0.77 -0.83 9.39
N ASN A 364 -1.31 0.10 8.61
CA ASN A 364 -2.03 -0.12 7.36
C ASN A 364 -3.23 -1.07 7.52
N THR A 365 -3.84 -1.07 8.71
CA THR A 365 -5.02 -1.84 9.07
C THR A 365 -6.18 -0.90 9.36
N TYR A 366 -7.36 -1.25 8.84
CA TYR A 366 -8.61 -0.56 9.14
C TYR A 366 -9.17 -1.07 10.47
N TRP A 367 -8.95 -0.31 11.55
CA TRP A 367 -9.42 -0.66 12.89
C TRP A 367 -10.80 -0.05 13.15
N LYS A 368 -11.86 -0.83 12.97
CA LYS A 368 -13.23 -0.42 13.28
C LYS A 368 -13.41 -0.29 14.79
N LEU A 369 -13.89 0.85 15.27
CA LEU A 369 -14.17 1.08 16.69
C LEU A 369 -15.43 0.33 17.10
N VAL A 370 -15.29 -0.65 17.98
CA VAL A 370 -16.41 -1.47 18.47
C VAL A 370 -16.82 -1.10 19.89
N ARG A 371 -15.89 -0.57 20.70
CA ARG A 371 -16.20 -0.03 22.03
C ARG A 371 -15.37 1.20 22.37
N LEU A 372 -16.00 2.16 23.03
CA LEU A 372 -15.35 3.35 23.59
C LEU A 372 -15.83 3.57 25.02
N ASN A 373 -14.90 3.69 25.97
CA ASN A 373 -15.16 3.84 27.40
C ASN A 373 -16.16 2.79 27.96
N GLY A 374 -16.10 1.57 27.42
CA GLY A 374 -16.99 0.45 27.79
C GLY A 374 -18.37 0.45 27.11
N ALA A 375 -18.74 1.50 26.37
CA ALA A 375 -19.97 1.54 25.57
C ALA A 375 -19.74 0.91 24.19
N ALA A 376 -20.71 0.14 23.70
CA ALA A 376 -20.68 -0.40 22.34
C ALA A 376 -20.90 0.73 21.32
N VAL A 377 -20.09 0.72 20.26
CA VAL A 377 -20.15 1.68 19.16
C VAL A 377 -20.67 0.95 17.93
N GLY A 378 -21.71 1.49 17.31
CA GLY A 378 -22.25 1.02 16.03
C GLY A 378 -21.96 2.01 14.91
N VAL A 379 -22.21 1.59 13.67
CA VAL A 379 -22.18 2.49 12.52
C VAL A 379 -23.44 3.37 12.58
N PRO A 380 -23.30 4.70 12.69
CA PRO A 380 -24.44 5.60 12.75
C PRO A 380 -25.14 5.74 11.40
N GLU A 381 -26.46 5.87 11.44
CA GLU A 381 -27.27 6.06 10.22
C GLU A 381 -26.90 7.39 9.55
N GLY A 382 -26.38 7.31 8.32
CA GLY A 382 -25.93 8.48 7.55
C GLY A 382 -24.60 9.10 7.99
N GLY A 383 -23.84 8.43 8.87
CA GLY A 383 -22.47 8.82 9.23
C GLY A 383 -21.42 7.84 8.71
N HIS A 384 -20.15 8.17 8.92
CA HIS A 384 -19.03 7.31 8.56
C HIS A 384 -18.88 6.16 9.57
N GLU A 385 -18.29 5.03 9.15
CA GLU A 385 -17.95 3.95 10.08
C GLU A 385 -16.87 4.45 11.07
N PRO A 386 -17.12 4.43 12.40
CA PRO A 386 -16.13 4.85 13.38
C PRO A 386 -14.89 3.95 13.32
N HIS A 387 -13.72 4.53 13.10
CA HIS A 387 -12.50 3.77 12.87
C HIS A 387 -11.22 4.53 13.20
N LEU A 388 -10.10 3.80 13.14
CA LEU A 388 -8.75 4.29 13.32
C LEU A 388 -7.81 3.57 12.34
N ILE A 389 -6.88 4.32 11.73
CA ILE A 389 -5.87 3.78 10.81
C ILE A 389 -4.50 4.36 11.15
N PHE A 390 -3.52 3.50 11.38
CA PHE A 390 -2.12 3.87 11.51
C PHE A 390 -1.40 3.70 10.17
N GLN A 391 -0.96 4.78 9.55
CA GLN A 391 -0.26 4.74 8.27
C GLN A 391 1.26 4.84 8.47
N THR A 392 2.00 3.98 7.76
CA THR A 392 3.47 4.09 7.67
C THR A 392 3.91 5.16 6.69
N GLY A 393 5.12 5.69 6.86
CA GLY A 393 5.77 6.62 5.93
C GLY A 393 6.98 7.26 6.59
N GLU A 394 7.62 8.22 5.92
CA GLU A 394 8.71 9.03 6.51
C GLU A 394 8.27 9.71 7.81
N THR A 395 7.00 10.14 7.86
CA THR A 395 6.33 10.59 9.07
C THR A 395 5.09 9.72 9.29
N PRO A 396 5.07 8.82 10.30
CA PRO A 396 3.91 7.99 10.59
C PRO A 396 2.67 8.84 10.91
N ARG A 397 1.53 8.48 10.31
CA ARG A 397 0.27 9.23 10.39
C ARG A 397 -0.85 8.42 11.00
N LEU A 398 -1.73 9.11 11.70
CA LEU A 398 -2.98 8.58 12.21
C LEU A 398 -4.13 9.22 11.41
N SER A 399 -5.07 8.41 10.96
CA SER A 399 -6.41 8.85 10.54
C SER A 399 -7.44 8.22 11.46
N ALA A 400 -8.48 8.96 11.83
CA ALA A 400 -9.54 8.46 12.69
C ALA A 400 -10.84 9.26 12.52
N THR A 401 -11.96 8.60 12.84
CA THR A 401 -13.27 9.24 12.93
C THR A 401 -14.14 8.53 13.97
N ALA A 402 -15.02 9.28 14.62
CA ALA A 402 -16.12 8.74 15.42
C ALA A 402 -17.44 8.66 14.61
N GLY A 403 -17.39 8.90 13.29
CA GLY A 403 -18.53 8.78 12.38
C GLY A 403 -19.11 10.11 11.87
N CYS A 404 -18.53 11.26 12.23
CA CYS A 404 -18.93 12.57 11.74
C CYS A 404 -17.73 13.38 11.21
N ASN A 405 -16.88 13.95 12.08
CA ASN A 405 -15.65 14.56 11.60
C ASN A 405 -14.56 13.51 11.40
N GLN A 406 -13.72 13.73 10.39
CA GLN A 406 -12.47 13.02 10.23
C GLN A 406 -11.35 13.86 10.83
N PHE A 407 -10.44 13.20 11.54
CA PHE A 407 -9.29 13.84 12.17
C PHE A 407 -8.04 12.99 11.95
N GLY A 408 -6.91 13.67 11.82
CA GLY A 408 -5.62 13.04 11.63
C GLY A 408 -4.51 13.74 12.39
N GLY A 409 -3.40 13.04 12.54
CA GLY A 409 -2.23 13.51 13.26
C GLY A 409 -1.00 12.65 12.99
N THR A 410 0.05 12.85 13.77
CA THR A 410 1.21 11.94 13.78
C THR A 410 1.10 10.98 14.95
N TYR A 411 1.79 9.84 14.88
CA TYR A 411 1.93 8.95 16.04
C TYR A 411 3.36 8.43 16.13
N ALA A 412 3.74 7.97 17.32
CA ALA A 412 4.99 7.26 17.56
C ALA A 412 4.74 6.06 18.48
N VAL A 413 5.37 4.94 18.18
CA VAL A 413 5.28 3.70 18.96
C VAL A 413 6.62 3.47 19.66
N ASP A 414 6.56 3.27 20.98
CA ASP A 414 7.68 2.86 21.81
C ASP A 414 7.25 1.64 22.64
N GLY A 415 7.68 0.45 22.21
CA GLY A 415 7.24 -0.82 22.79
C GLY A 415 5.72 -0.99 22.71
N ASP A 416 5.09 -1.17 23.88
CA ASP A 416 3.64 -1.33 24.05
C ASP A 416 2.91 0.02 24.21
N THR A 417 3.60 1.14 24.04
CA THR A 417 3.02 2.48 24.20
C THR A 417 2.94 3.19 22.85
N VAL A 418 1.76 3.70 22.51
CA VAL A 418 1.53 4.58 21.38
C VAL A 418 1.28 5.99 21.88
N SER A 419 2.00 6.95 21.31
CA SER A 419 1.84 8.38 21.58
C SER A 419 1.33 9.09 20.34
N PHE A 420 0.47 10.08 20.54
CA PHE A 420 -0.19 10.80 19.46
C PHE A 420 0.27 12.26 19.48
N GLY A 421 0.55 12.79 18.28
CA GLY A 421 0.79 14.20 18.08
C GLY A 421 -0.51 15.01 18.09
N PRO A 422 -0.43 16.33 17.83
CA PRO A 422 -1.61 17.17 17.68
C PRO A 422 -2.55 16.61 16.61
N LEU A 423 -3.84 16.51 16.94
CA LEU A 423 -4.89 16.11 16.01
C LEU A 423 -5.48 17.35 15.35
N ALA A 424 -5.66 17.29 14.03
CA ALA A 424 -6.38 18.27 13.23
C ALA A 424 -7.47 17.54 12.44
N GLY A 425 -8.64 18.16 12.30
CA GLY A 425 -9.77 17.52 11.64
C GLY A 425 -10.78 18.53 11.10
N THR A 426 -11.80 18.01 10.45
CA THR A 426 -12.93 18.83 9.98
C THR A 426 -13.74 19.35 11.18
N LEU A 427 -14.43 20.49 11.01
CA LEU A 427 -15.24 21.13 12.06
C LEU A 427 -16.72 21.18 11.65
N MET A 428 -17.28 20.06 11.22
CA MET A 428 -18.72 19.94 10.97
C MET A 428 -19.47 19.87 12.30
N ALA A 429 -20.67 20.45 12.32
CA ALA A 429 -21.56 20.37 13.47
C ALA A 429 -22.19 18.97 13.52
N CYS A 430 -21.66 18.12 14.39
CA CYS A 430 -22.13 16.75 14.55
C CYS A 430 -23.37 16.69 15.45
N PRO A 431 -24.41 15.92 15.08
CA PRO A 431 -25.54 15.68 15.97
C PRO A 431 -25.13 14.71 17.10
N GLU A 432 -25.81 14.79 18.24
CA GLU A 432 -25.69 13.75 19.27
C GLU A 432 -26.31 12.42 18.77
N PRO A 433 -25.71 11.25 19.06
CA PRO A 433 -24.61 11.01 19.99
C PRO A 433 -23.19 11.12 19.39
N LEU A 434 -23.05 11.49 18.11
CA LEU A 434 -21.75 11.49 17.41
C LEU A 434 -20.77 12.52 17.97
N ASP A 435 -21.28 13.68 18.34
CA ASP A 435 -20.48 14.74 18.97
C ASP A 435 -19.88 14.28 20.33
N ALA A 436 -20.65 13.58 21.17
CA ALA A 436 -20.11 12.99 22.39
C ALA A 436 -19.08 11.90 22.11
N LEU A 437 -19.34 11.02 21.14
CA LEU A 437 -18.43 9.93 20.77
C LEU A 437 -17.09 10.48 20.22
N GLU A 438 -17.16 11.52 19.40
CA GLU A 438 -16.00 12.22 18.85
C GLU A 438 -15.13 12.84 19.95
N ARG A 439 -15.73 13.60 20.88
CA ARG A 439 -14.99 14.18 22.01
C ARG A 439 -14.31 13.12 22.87
N ASP A 440 -15.00 12.01 23.14
CA ASP A 440 -14.46 10.92 23.93
C ASP A 440 -13.28 10.24 23.22
N LEU A 441 -13.38 10.00 21.90
CA LEU A 441 -12.32 9.40 21.13
C LEU A 441 -11.09 10.32 21.04
N VAL A 442 -11.29 11.61 20.77
CA VAL A 442 -10.22 12.62 20.76
C VAL A 442 -9.52 12.68 22.14
N LYS A 443 -10.27 12.57 23.24
CA LYS A 443 -9.70 12.54 24.59
C LYS A 443 -8.87 11.27 24.86
N VAL A 444 -9.29 10.11 24.33
CA VAL A 444 -8.47 8.89 24.37
C VAL A 444 -7.16 9.13 23.61
N LEU A 445 -7.23 9.72 22.42
CA LEU A 445 -6.07 9.98 21.57
C LEU A 445 -5.20 11.18 22.00
N ALA A 446 -5.62 11.95 23.00
CA ALA A 446 -4.87 13.12 23.47
C ALA A 446 -3.69 12.80 24.43
N ALA A 447 -3.51 11.54 24.81
CA ALA A 447 -2.45 11.10 25.71
C ALA A 447 -1.83 9.76 25.25
N PRO A 448 -0.60 9.43 25.66
CA PRO A 448 -0.01 8.13 25.37
C PRO A 448 -0.87 6.99 25.95
N ARG A 449 -1.04 5.93 25.16
CA ARG A 449 -1.85 4.76 25.52
C ARG A 449 -1.04 3.48 25.41
N GLN A 450 -1.29 2.56 26.33
CA GLN A 450 -0.82 1.19 26.15
C GLN A 450 -1.68 0.54 25.08
N TRP A 451 -1.05 -0.09 24.09
CA TRP A 451 -1.74 -0.79 23.02
C TRP A 451 -1.42 -2.28 23.09
N GLN A 452 -2.39 -3.10 22.73
CA GLN A 452 -2.19 -4.53 22.56
C GLN A 452 -3.08 -5.02 21.43
N ILE A 453 -2.52 -5.85 20.56
CA ILE A 453 -3.28 -6.62 19.59
C ILE A 453 -3.39 -8.06 20.11
N ALA A 454 -4.59 -8.62 20.01
CA ALA A 454 -4.84 -10.03 20.27
C ALA A 454 -5.67 -10.57 19.12
N GLY A 455 -5.01 -11.27 18.18
CA GLY A 455 -5.64 -11.66 16.92
C GLY A 455 -6.01 -10.43 16.09
N GLN A 456 -7.31 -10.16 15.97
CA GLN A 456 -7.86 -9.04 15.20
C GLN A 456 -8.42 -7.93 16.09
N THR A 457 -8.19 -8.00 17.41
CA THR A 457 -8.66 -6.98 18.34
C THR A 457 -7.51 -6.09 18.77
N LEU A 458 -7.58 -4.81 18.45
CA LEU A 458 -6.71 -3.78 19.01
C LEU A 458 -7.38 -3.18 20.24
N THR A 459 -6.64 -3.08 21.34
CA THR A 459 -7.10 -2.42 22.57
C THR A 459 -6.19 -1.26 22.92
N LEU A 460 -6.76 -0.11 23.27
CA LEU A 460 -6.06 1.03 23.85
C LEU A 460 -6.42 1.14 25.34
N ARG A 461 -5.40 1.23 26.19
CA ARG A 461 -5.52 1.19 27.65
C ARG A 461 -4.83 2.34 28.35
N ASP A 462 -5.28 2.59 29.57
CA ASP A 462 -4.63 3.41 30.57
C ASP A 462 -4.53 2.59 31.87
N GLY A 463 -3.35 2.00 32.09
CA GLY A 463 -3.16 0.94 33.08
C GLY A 463 -4.07 -0.26 32.78
N ASP A 464 -4.81 -0.71 33.79
CA ASP A 464 -5.73 -1.84 33.65
C ASP A 464 -7.07 -1.48 32.96
N THR A 465 -7.30 -0.19 32.66
CA THR A 465 -8.57 0.27 32.09
C THR A 465 -8.52 0.24 30.57
N VAL A 466 -9.44 -0.51 29.94
CA VAL A 466 -9.66 -0.46 28.49
C VAL A 466 -10.47 0.78 28.15
N LEU A 467 -9.88 1.68 27.36
CA LEU A 467 -10.51 2.91 26.91
C LEU A 467 -11.18 2.74 25.54
N ALA A 468 -10.57 1.96 24.65
CA ALA A 468 -11.14 1.68 23.34
C ALA A 468 -10.79 0.25 22.89
N GLU A 469 -11.74 -0.38 22.23
CA GLU A 469 -11.57 -1.68 21.56
C GLU A 469 -11.93 -1.51 20.09
N PHE A 470 -11.08 -2.06 19.23
CA PHE A 470 -11.24 -2.02 17.79
C PHE A 470 -11.10 -3.42 17.20
N GLU A 471 -11.70 -3.62 16.04
CA GLU A 471 -11.66 -4.86 15.26
C GLU A 471 -11.09 -4.58 13.87
N ALA A 472 -10.12 -5.38 13.44
CA ALA A 472 -9.54 -5.27 12.09
C ALA A 472 -10.57 -5.70 11.03
N GLN A 473 -10.82 -4.84 10.03
CA GLN A 473 -11.71 -5.16 8.89
C GLN A 473 -10.96 -5.73 7.67
N TYR A 474 -9.62 -5.76 7.70
CA TYR A 474 -8.79 -6.26 6.60
C TYR A 474 -7.66 -7.16 7.12
N LEU A 475 -7.37 -8.24 6.39
CA LEU A 475 -6.15 -9.03 6.50
C LEU A 475 -5.46 -9.14 5.13
N PRO A 476 -4.17 -8.78 5.02
CA PRO A 476 -3.34 -9.05 3.83
C PRO A 476 -3.04 -10.54 3.62
#